data_AF-A0A6N2MA89-F1
#
_entry.id   AF-A0A6N2MA89-F1
#
_cell.length_a   1.000
_cell.length_b   1.000
_cell.length_c   1.000
_cell.angle_alpha   90.00
_cell.angle_beta   90.00
_cell.angle_gamma   90.00
#
_symmetry.space_group_name_H-M   'P 1'
#
loop_
_entity.id
_entity.type
_entity.pdbx_description
1 polymer ?
#
loop_
_entity_poly.entity_id
_entity_poly.type
_entity_poly.pdbx_seq_one_letter_code
_entity_poly.pdbx_strand_id
1 'polypeptide(L)'
;MLSTKSFKGVNVFMSRNLVPPEVFDALLDALKLNGADVFLCCDPSRHGHNDFHIISSPDHEKFEDLKAKGCNLLGPHCVLSCAKEHRSLPKQGFTCCLAMDGIKVLASGFDMDEKVKIEQMVTAMGGVLQTKASVDVRFVIVKNVSAAKYKWALNVLKKPIVTINWLYQCWNEHRVVPQESYRVLPFSGLTICVTRIPADKRKEIEKIIIQNGGKYSAELTKKCDKYKVARRWGHIHIVTRKWFDHMS
;
A
#
# COMPACT_ATOMS: atom_id res chain seq x y z
N MET A 1 2.24 36.88 -20.72
CA MET A 1 3.19 36.26 -19.77
C MET A 1 3.74 35.02 -20.42
N LEU A 2 5.06 34.88 -20.55
CA LEU A 2 5.68 33.66 -21.07
C LEU A 2 5.39 32.52 -20.09
N SER A 3 4.58 31.55 -20.50
CA SER A 3 4.38 30.32 -19.73
C SER A 3 5.74 29.65 -19.57
N THR A 4 6.26 29.65 -18.34
CA THR A 4 7.48 28.92 -17.99
C THR A 4 7.20 27.44 -18.14
N LYS A 5 7.73 26.84 -19.20
CA LYS A 5 7.62 25.42 -19.49
C LYS A 5 8.23 24.59 -18.34
N SER A 6 7.40 23.77 -17.69
CA SER A 6 7.74 23.05 -16.46
C SER A 6 8.88 22.05 -16.59
N PHE A 7 9.14 21.54 -17.80
CA PHE A 7 10.18 20.55 -18.07
C PHE A 7 11.35 21.11 -18.89
N LYS A 8 11.49 22.43 -19.00
CA LYS A 8 12.59 23.04 -19.75
C LYS A 8 13.96 22.60 -19.18
N GLY A 9 14.83 22.08 -20.06
CA GLY A 9 16.18 21.63 -19.69
C GLY A 9 16.22 20.24 -19.06
N VAL A 10 15.13 19.47 -19.18
CA VAL A 10 15.04 18.08 -18.75
C VAL A 10 15.14 17.15 -19.96
N ASN A 11 15.99 16.12 -19.84
CA ASN A 11 16.11 15.05 -20.82
C ASN A 11 15.25 13.86 -20.37
N VAL A 12 14.36 13.39 -21.24
CA VAL A 12 13.49 12.24 -20.95
C VAL A 12 13.72 11.13 -21.97
N PHE A 13 14.10 9.96 -21.47
CA PHE A 13 14.36 8.75 -22.23
C PHE A 13 13.12 7.85 -22.18
N MET A 14 12.53 7.60 -23.35
CA MET A 14 11.26 6.91 -23.49
C MET A 14 11.36 5.82 -24.56
N SER A 15 11.47 4.56 -24.14
CA SER A 15 11.50 3.42 -25.05
C SER A 15 10.11 2.85 -25.31
N ARG A 16 9.82 2.48 -26.55
CA ARG A 16 8.58 1.77 -26.94
C ARG A 16 8.38 0.42 -26.24
N ASN A 17 9.45 -0.17 -25.70
CA ASN A 17 9.37 -1.44 -24.96
C ASN A 17 9.04 -1.24 -23.47
N LEU A 18 9.22 -0.02 -22.94
CA LEU A 18 9.06 0.29 -21.52
C LEU A 18 7.76 1.05 -21.21
N VAL A 19 7.06 1.51 -22.25
CA VAL A 19 5.87 2.33 -22.18
C VAL A 19 4.76 1.66 -23.01
N PRO A 20 3.58 1.39 -22.42
CA PRO A 20 2.47 0.80 -23.14
C PRO A 20 2.04 1.66 -24.34
N PRO A 21 1.74 1.05 -25.49
CA PRO A 21 1.35 1.77 -26.70
C PRO A 21 0.19 2.75 -26.49
N GLU A 22 -0.78 2.39 -25.65
CA GLU A 22 -1.99 3.16 -25.37
C GLU A 22 -1.74 4.51 -24.68
N VAL A 23 -0.61 4.67 -23.99
CA VAL A 23 -0.22 5.93 -23.34
C VAL A 23 0.95 6.63 -24.02
N PHE A 24 1.59 6.01 -25.00
CA PHE A 24 2.86 6.46 -25.56
C PHE A 24 2.76 7.85 -26.22
N ASP A 25 1.79 8.04 -27.10
CA ASP A 25 1.65 9.30 -27.86
C ASP A 25 1.20 10.43 -26.94
N ALA A 26 0.24 10.18 -26.05
CA ALA A 26 -0.20 11.14 -25.05
C ALA A 26 0.95 11.60 -24.13
N LEU A 27 1.83 10.68 -23.75
CA LEU A 27 3.02 10.97 -22.95
C LEU A 27 4.05 11.78 -23.73
N LEU A 28 4.30 11.43 -24.99
CA LEU A 28 5.21 12.16 -25.87
C LEU A 28 4.77 13.61 -26.05
N ASP A 29 3.48 13.82 -26.29
CA ASP A 29 2.90 15.14 -26.48
C ASP A 29 2.97 15.97 -25.19
N ALA A 30 2.62 15.38 -24.05
CA ALA A 30 2.70 16.04 -22.75
C ALA A 30 4.11 16.52 -22.44
N LEU A 31 5.13 15.70 -22.72
CA LEU A 31 6.54 16.04 -22.52
C LEU A 31 6.98 17.20 -23.43
N LYS A 32 6.69 17.12 -24.73
CA LYS A 32 7.08 18.15 -25.73
C LYS A 32 6.40 19.49 -25.48
N LEU A 33 5.09 19.48 -25.18
CA LEU A 33 4.33 20.69 -24.87
C LEU A 33 4.90 21.40 -23.64
N ASN A 34 5.35 20.63 -22.64
CA ASN A 34 6.00 21.15 -21.43
C ASN A 34 7.52 21.36 -21.56
N GLY A 35 8.08 21.22 -22.75
CA GLY A 35 9.44 21.65 -23.09
C GLY A 35 10.56 20.70 -22.68
N ALA A 36 10.26 19.43 -22.48
CA ALA A 36 11.28 18.40 -22.29
C ALA A 36 11.97 18.03 -23.61
N ASP A 37 13.26 17.69 -23.53
CA ASP A 37 14.01 17.08 -24.61
C ASP A 37 13.80 15.56 -24.56
N VAL A 38 13.06 15.01 -25.53
CA VAL A 38 12.64 13.59 -25.50
C VAL A 38 13.50 12.74 -26.44
N PHE A 39 14.07 11.66 -25.90
CA PHE A 39 14.87 10.68 -26.61
C PHE A 39 14.14 9.34 -26.66
N LEU A 40 13.89 8.81 -27.86
CA LEU A 40 13.12 7.58 -28.05
C LEU A 40 13.97 6.31 -27.85
N CYS A 41 14.67 6.23 -26.73
CA CYS A 41 15.55 5.12 -26.39
C CYS A 41 15.56 4.86 -24.88
N CYS A 42 16.25 3.80 -24.48
CA CYS A 42 16.62 3.54 -23.09
C CYS A 42 18.14 3.52 -23.05
N ASP A 43 18.75 4.45 -22.32
CA ASP A 43 20.21 4.57 -22.22
C ASP A 43 20.65 4.57 -20.75
N PRO A 44 21.02 3.40 -20.19
CA PRO A 44 21.45 3.30 -18.80
C PRO A 44 22.69 4.13 -18.45
N SER A 45 23.45 4.62 -19.43
CA SER A 45 24.59 5.52 -19.17
C SER A 45 24.13 6.94 -18.81
N ARG A 46 22.87 7.28 -19.08
CA ARG A 46 22.28 8.61 -18.85
C ARG A 46 21.62 8.66 -17.46
N HIS A 47 22.41 9.03 -16.47
CA HIS A 47 22.01 9.15 -15.06
C HIS A 47 22.29 10.54 -14.51
N GLY A 48 22.31 11.56 -15.38
CA GLY A 48 22.47 12.96 -14.97
C GLY A 48 21.31 13.46 -14.10
N HIS A 49 21.55 14.54 -13.36
CA HIS A 49 20.55 15.14 -12.46
C HIS A 49 19.23 15.58 -13.16
N ASN A 50 19.29 15.85 -14.46
CA ASN A 50 18.13 16.20 -15.30
C ASN A 50 17.80 15.13 -16.34
N ASP A 51 18.38 13.93 -16.23
CA ASP A 51 18.05 12.79 -17.07
C ASP A 51 17.00 11.92 -16.35
N PHE A 52 15.91 11.59 -17.03
CA PHE A 52 14.83 10.76 -16.52
C PHE A 52 14.49 9.65 -17.50
N HIS A 53 14.23 8.44 -17.01
CA HIS A 53 13.81 7.30 -17.81
C HIS A 53 12.37 6.92 -17.49
N ILE A 54 11.56 6.74 -18.53
CA ILE A 54 10.19 6.30 -18.36
C ILE A 54 10.13 4.79 -18.35
N ILE A 55 9.55 4.23 -17.30
CA ILE A 55 9.32 2.80 -17.12
C ILE A 55 7.99 2.56 -16.42
N SER A 56 7.14 1.74 -17.04
CA SER A 56 5.74 1.60 -16.61
C SER A 56 5.54 0.59 -15.50
N SER A 57 6.40 -0.43 -15.43
CA SER A 57 6.33 -1.45 -14.40
C SER A 57 7.71 -1.69 -13.77
N PRO A 58 7.80 -1.78 -12.43
CA PRO A 58 9.03 -2.20 -11.77
C PRO A 58 9.37 -3.68 -12.01
N ASP A 59 8.43 -4.47 -12.53
CA ASP A 59 8.67 -5.90 -12.83
C ASP A 59 9.41 -6.11 -14.17
N HIS A 60 9.65 -5.05 -14.94
CA HIS A 60 10.39 -5.15 -16.20
C HIS A 60 11.87 -5.44 -15.93
N GLU A 61 12.48 -6.34 -16.72
CA GLU A 61 13.89 -6.76 -16.61
C GLU A 61 14.93 -5.61 -16.56
N LYS A 62 14.61 -4.42 -17.11
CA LYS A 62 15.51 -3.26 -17.13
C LYS A 62 15.38 -2.38 -15.89
N PHE A 63 14.35 -2.56 -15.09
CA PHE A 63 14.08 -1.72 -13.94
C PHE A 63 15.23 -1.76 -12.93
N GLU A 64 15.66 -2.97 -12.54
CA GLU A 64 16.75 -3.13 -11.58
C GLU A 64 18.10 -2.66 -12.15
N ASP A 65 18.38 -2.85 -13.44
CA ASP A 65 19.60 -2.33 -14.07
C ASP A 65 19.66 -0.79 -14.04
N LEU A 66 18.58 -0.12 -14.44
CA LEU A 66 18.52 1.33 -14.43
C LEU A 66 18.57 1.90 -13.01
N LYS A 67 17.88 1.25 -12.07
CA LYS A 67 17.88 1.62 -10.66
C LYS A 67 19.26 1.45 -10.05
N ALA A 68 19.95 0.35 -10.32
CA ALA A 68 21.32 0.10 -9.84
C ALA A 68 22.33 1.12 -10.39
N LYS A 69 22.10 1.64 -11.60
CA LYS A 69 22.90 2.72 -12.22
C LYS A 69 22.54 4.12 -11.73
N GLY A 70 21.56 4.25 -10.83
CA GLY A 70 21.15 5.54 -10.27
C GLY A 70 20.34 6.42 -11.22
N CYS A 71 19.72 5.85 -12.24
CA CYS A 71 18.81 6.59 -13.13
C CYS A 71 17.57 7.09 -12.36
N ASN A 72 17.08 8.28 -12.71
CA ASN A 72 15.78 8.75 -12.22
C ASN A 72 14.67 8.08 -13.02
N LEU A 73 13.87 7.24 -12.38
CA LEU A 73 12.82 6.44 -13.01
C LEU A 73 11.44 7.03 -12.75
N LEU A 74 10.63 7.16 -13.80
CA LEU A 74 9.28 7.69 -13.72
C LEU A 74 8.27 6.78 -14.43
N GLY A 75 7.11 6.60 -13.83
CA GLY A 75 5.96 5.99 -14.50
C GLY A 75 5.23 6.99 -15.40
N PRO A 76 4.54 6.52 -16.46
CA PRO A 76 3.76 7.38 -17.35
C PRO A 76 2.77 8.29 -16.61
N HIS A 77 2.06 7.74 -15.60
CA HIS A 77 1.08 8.50 -14.83
C HIS A 77 1.71 9.63 -14.00
N CYS A 78 2.93 9.45 -13.49
CA CYS A 78 3.67 10.51 -12.80
C CYS A 78 3.92 11.69 -13.75
N VAL A 79 4.44 11.42 -14.94
CA VAL A 79 4.77 12.46 -15.93
C VAL A 79 3.52 13.20 -16.40
N LEU A 80 2.47 12.46 -16.76
CA LEU A 80 1.20 13.06 -17.20
C LEU A 80 0.60 13.98 -16.13
N SER A 81 0.64 13.56 -14.87
CA SER A 81 0.16 14.37 -13.74
C SER A 81 1.01 15.64 -13.56
N CYS A 82 2.34 15.51 -13.59
CA CYS A 82 3.24 16.67 -13.48
C CYS A 82 3.04 17.65 -14.63
N ALA A 83 2.84 17.15 -15.86
CA ALA A 83 2.64 17.94 -17.05
C ALA A 83 1.32 18.74 -16.97
N LYS A 84 0.26 18.09 -16.49
CA LYS A 84 -1.07 18.70 -16.28
C LYS A 84 -1.07 19.75 -15.16
N GLU A 85 -0.37 19.48 -14.07
CA GLU A 85 -0.30 20.37 -12.90
C GLU A 85 0.78 21.45 -13.02
N HIS A 86 1.53 21.48 -14.13
CA HIS A 86 2.68 22.36 -14.34
C HIS A 86 3.73 22.28 -13.21
N ARG A 87 4.02 21.06 -12.76
CA ARG A 87 5.00 20.77 -11.69
C ARG A 87 6.29 20.23 -12.29
N SER A 88 7.38 20.35 -11.54
CA SER A 88 8.65 19.68 -11.86
C SER A 88 8.56 18.17 -11.66
N LEU A 89 9.30 17.41 -12.46
CA LEU A 89 9.40 15.95 -12.31
C LEU A 89 10.14 15.57 -11.01
N PRO A 90 9.67 14.55 -10.27
CA PRO A 90 10.24 14.17 -8.97
C PRO A 90 11.59 13.44 -9.12
N LYS A 91 12.47 13.62 -8.12
CA LYS A 91 13.86 13.11 -8.12
C LYS A 91 14.15 12.20 -6.92
N GLN A 92 13.37 11.14 -6.77
CA GLN A 92 13.44 10.25 -5.58
C GLN A 92 13.72 8.79 -5.95
N GLY A 93 14.53 8.57 -7.00
CA GLY A 93 14.86 7.24 -7.50
C GLY A 93 13.78 6.70 -8.44
N PHE A 94 12.66 6.21 -7.90
CA PHE A 94 11.52 5.77 -8.71
C PHE A 94 10.21 6.41 -8.24
N THR A 95 9.41 6.92 -9.18
CA THR A 95 8.04 7.40 -8.91
C THR A 95 7.10 6.94 -10.01
N CYS A 96 6.21 5.98 -9.72
CA CYS A 96 5.27 5.44 -10.70
C CYS A 96 4.10 6.41 -10.96
N CYS A 97 3.56 7.03 -9.92
CA CYS A 97 2.49 8.03 -9.98
C CYS A 97 2.54 8.95 -8.75
N LEU A 98 1.63 9.92 -8.69
CA LEU A 98 1.51 10.86 -7.57
C LEU A 98 0.25 10.59 -6.72
N ALA A 99 -0.27 9.36 -6.75
CA ALA A 99 -1.51 9.00 -6.06
C ALA A 99 -1.46 9.26 -4.56
N MET A 100 -0.28 9.12 -3.95
CA MET A 100 -0.07 9.33 -2.53
C MET A 100 0.70 10.61 -2.21
N ASP A 101 0.80 11.55 -3.17
CA ASP A 101 1.49 12.82 -2.94
C ASP A 101 0.88 13.59 -1.75
N GLY A 102 1.73 14.00 -0.81
CA GLY A 102 1.33 14.61 0.45
C GLY A 102 0.62 13.67 1.45
N ILE A 103 0.56 12.36 1.19
CA ILE A 103 -0.10 11.38 2.08
C ILE A 103 0.93 10.68 2.96
N LYS A 104 0.73 10.76 4.28
CA LYS A 104 1.48 10.01 5.28
C LYS A 104 0.72 8.73 5.66
N VAL A 105 1.41 7.60 5.55
CA VAL A 105 0.86 6.26 5.84
C VAL A 105 1.62 5.65 7.01
N LEU A 106 0.95 4.85 7.83
CA LEU A 106 1.56 4.09 8.92
C LEU A 106 1.31 2.60 8.71
N ALA A 107 2.35 1.77 8.76
CA ALA A 107 2.21 0.31 8.70
C ALA A 107 2.43 -0.35 10.07
N SER A 108 1.63 -1.36 10.41
CA SER A 108 1.75 -2.11 11.68
C SER A 108 1.37 -3.59 11.54
N GLY A 109 2.08 -4.46 12.28
CA GLY A 109 1.83 -5.91 12.29
C GLY A 109 2.49 -6.68 11.15
N PHE A 110 3.33 -6.02 10.35
CA PHE A 110 4.11 -6.62 9.26
C PHE A 110 5.54 -6.91 9.71
N ASP A 111 6.15 -7.93 9.13
CA ASP A 111 7.58 -8.22 9.28
C ASP A 111 8.45 -7.19 8.54
N MET A 112 9.77 -7.34 8.58
CA MET A 112 10.68 -6.36 8.00
C MET A 112 10.58 -6.31 6.47
N ASP A 113 10.54 -7.46 5.82
CA ASP A 113 10.51 -7.55 4.35
C ASP A 113 9.18 -7.03 3.80
N GLU A 114 8.07 -7.34 4.47
CA GLU A 114 6.75 -6.77 4.17
C GLU A 114 6.76 -5.24 4.30
N LYS A 115 7.39 -4.68 5.34
CA LYS A 115 7.49 -3.23 5.53
C LYS A 115 8.30 -2.54 4.44
N VAL A 116 9.41 -3.14 4.02
CA VAL A 116 10.23 -2.62 2.92
C VAL A 116 9.40 -2.53 1.64
N LYS A 117 8.60 -3.56 1.32
CA LYS A 117 7.70 -3.54 0.16
C LYS A 117 6.63 -2.45 0.28
N ILE A 118 6.02 -2.31 1.45
CA ILE A 118 5.04 -1.25 1.72
C ILE A 118 5.68 0.13 1.52
N GLU A 119 6.87 0.34 2.06
CA GLU A 119 7.61 1.60 1.93
C GLU A 119 7.93 1.92 0.48
N GLN A 120 8.41 0.93 -0.29
CA GLN A 120 8.68 1.08 -1.72
C GLN A 120 7.43 1.50 -2.49
N MET A 121 6.30 0.84 -2.26
CA MET A 121 5.03 1.17 -2.93
C MET A 121 4.53 2.57 -2.56
N VAL A 122 4.51 2.91 -1.26
CA VAL A 122 4.06 4.21 -0.78
C VAL A 122 4.94 5.32 -1.35
N THR A 123 6.26 5.15 -1.29
CA THR A 123 7.23 6.15 -1.78
C THR A 123 7.16 6.30 -3.29
N ALA A 124 7.06 5.20 -4.04
CA ALA A 124 6.92 5.26 -5.49
C ALA A 124 5.59 5.89 -5.96
N MET A 125 4.56 5.95 -5.10
CA MET A 125 3.34 6.72 -5.36
C MET A 125 3.39 8.17 -4.85
N GLY A 126 4.55 8.64 -4.34
CA GLY A 126 4.74 10.00 -3.82
C GLY A 126 4.39 10.18 -2.34
N GLY A 127 4.03 9.11 -1.63
CA GLY A 127 3.70 9.14 -0.22
C GLY A 127 4.90 8.97 0.70
N VAL A 128 4.65 9.07 2.01
CA VAL A 128 5.66 8.86 3.05
C VAL A 128 5.19 7.80 4.04
N LEU A 129 6.00 6.77 4.23
CA LEU A 129 5.77 5.78 5.30
C LEU A 129 6.33 6.29 6.63
N GLN A 130 5.45 6.51 7.60
CA GLN A 130 5.82 6.89 8.96
C GLN A 130 6.22 5.66 9.78
N THR A 131 7.39 5.74 10.41
CA THR A 131 7.89 4.69 11.31
C THR A 131 7.26 4.79 12.70
N LYS A 132 6.84 5.98 13.12
CA LYS A 132 6.25 6.28 14.43
C LYS A 132 4.78 6.67 14.30
N ALA A 133 4.03 6.48 15.40
CA ALA A 133 2.64 6.92 15.47
C ALA A 133 2.59 8.45 15.50
N SER A 134 1.76 9.04 14.64
CA SER A 134 1.63 10.49 14.52
C SER A 134 0.21 10.87 14.09
N VAL A 135 -0.26 12.04 14.52
CA VAL A 135 -1.62 12.54 14.25
C VAL A 135 -1.83 12.99 12.80
N ASP A 136 -0.74 13.27 12.08
CA ASP A 136 -0.74 13.66 10.67
C ASP A 136 -0.82 12.47 9.69
N VAL A 137 -0.81 11.24 10.21
CA VAL A 137 -1.04 10.03 9.42
C VAL A 137 -2.48 10.02 8.92
N ARG A 138 -2.64 9.84 7.60
CA ARG A 138 -3.95 9.83 6.94
C ARG A 138 -4.54 8.42 6.85
N PHE A 139 -3.70 7.40 6.67
CA PHE A 139 -4.12 5.99 6.57
C PHE A 139 -3.21 5.11 7.44
N VAL A 140 -3.82 4.15 8.14
CA VAL A 140 -3.08 3.13 8.89
C VAL A 140 -3.31 1.78 8.22
N ILE A 141 -2.26 1.21 7.64
CA ILE A 141 -2.26 -0.14 7.07
C ILE A 141 -1.89 -1.11 8.19
N VAL A 142 -2.76 -2.09 8.46
CA VAL A 142 -2.47 -3.13 9.46
C VAL A 142 -2.63 -4.52 8.87
N LYS A 143 -1.80 -5.46 9.34
CA LYS A 143 -1.91 -6.87 8.95
C LYS A 143 -3.18 -7.51 9.50
N ASN A 144 -3.57 -7.15 10.71
CA ASN A 144 -4.74 -7.64 11.44
C ASN A 144 -4.98 -6.83 12.72
N VAL A 145 -6.02 -7.18 13.49
CA VAL A 145 -6.41 -6.48 14.73
C VAL A 145 -5.42 -6.65 15.88
N SER A 146 -4.51 -7.63 15.80
CA SER A 146 -3.45 -7.86 16.80
C SER A 146 -2.23 -6.97 16.58
N ALA A 147 -2.20 -6.16 15.52
CA ALA A 147 -1.10 -5.25 15.25
C ALA A 147 -0.95 -4.21 16.38
N ALA A 148 0.28 -3.97 16.84
CA ALA A 148 0.57 -3.13 18.01
C ALA A 148 -0.07 -1.73 17.95
N LYS A 149 -0.10 -1.10 16.78
CA LYS A 149 -0.65 0.25 16.59
C LYS A 149 -2.16 0.27 16.27
N TYR A 150 -2.82 -0.90 16.14
CA TYR A 150 -4.25 -0.98 15.79
C TYR A 150 -5.16 -0.29 16.81
N LYS A 151 -5.01 -0.62 18.10
CA LYS A 151 -5.83 -0.02 19.17
C LYS A 151 -5.63 1.49 19.29
N TRP A 152 -4.40 1.97 19.11
CA TRP A 152 -4.11 3.40 19.09
C TRP A 152 -4.79 4.07 17.89
N ALA A 153 -4.67 3.48 16.69
CA ALA A 153 -5.30 4.03 15.49
C ALA A 153 -6.83 4.11 15.63
N LEU A 154 -7.44 3.08 16.22
CA LEU A 154 -8.88 2.99 16.40
C LEU A 154 -9.41 4.01 17.41
N ASN A 155 -8.78 4.11 18.57
CA ASN A 155 -9.31 4.88 19.69
C ASN A 155 -8.83 6.34 19.71
N VAL A 156 -7.61 6.59 19.26
CA VAL A 156 -6.95 7.91 19.36
C VAL A 156 -6.99 8.63 18.02
N LEU A 157 -6.44 8.00 16.97
CA LEU A 157 -6.27 8.67 15.67
C LEU A 157 -7.62 8.86 14.95
N LYS A 158 -8.53 7.88 15.04
CA LYS A 158 -9.85 7.89 14.38
C LYS A 158 -9.77 8.17 12.87
N LYS A 159 -8.69 7.70 12.22
CA LYS A 159 -8.49 7.74 10.77
C LYS A 159 -8.69 6.35 10.16
N PRO A 160 -8.87 6.23 8.84
CA PRO A 160 -9.06 4.94 8.19
C PRO A 160 -7.97 3.92 8.54
N ILE A 161 -8.41 2.74 8.99
CA ILE A 161 -7.57 1.56 9.23
C ILE A 161 -7.92 0.53 8.17
N VAL A 162 -6.96 0.23 7.31
CA VAL A 162 -7.16 -0.58 6.10
C VAL A 162 -6.20 -1.77 6.06
N THR A 163 -6.55 -2.76 5.26
CA THR A 163 -5.67 -3.89 4.93
C THR A 163 -4.65 -3.50 3.87
N ILE A 164 -3.60 -4.31 3.70
CA ILE A 164 -2.59 -4.11 2.64
C ILE A 164 -3.20 -4.14 1.22
N ASN A 165 -4.33 -4.83 1.04
CA ASN A 165 -5.02 -4.89 -0.25
C ASN A 165 -5.46 -3.51 -0.74
N TRP A 166 -5.75 -2.57 0.16
CA TRP A 166 -6.02 -1.18 -0.23
C TRP A 166 -4.82 -0.54 -0.94
N LEU A 167 -3.60 -0.76 -0.41
CA LEU A 167 -2.37 -0.24 -1.00
C LEU A 167 -2.12 -0.86 -2.38
N TYR A 168 -2.34 -2.16 -2.52
CA TYR A 168 -2.23 -2.86 -3.81
C TYR A 168 -3.23 -2.31 -4.84
N GLN A 169 -4.44 -1.96 -4.42
CA GLN A 169 -5.44 -1.40 -5.34
C GLN A 169 -5.12 0.06 -5.70
N CYS A 170 -4.65 0.87 -4.75
CA CYS A 170 -4.13 2.20 -5.06
C CYS A 170 -2.97 2.17 -6.06
N TRP A 171 -2.10 1.16 -5.92
CA TRP A 171 -0.97 0.92 -6.82
C TRP A 171 -1.43 0.57 -8.24
N ASN A 172 -2.36 -0.39 -8.36
CA ASN A 172 -2.86 -0.83 -9.66
C ASN A 172 -3.66 0.24 -10.39
N GLU A 173 -4.46 1.02 -9.66
CA GLU A 173 -5.31 2.04 -10.26
C GLU A 173 -4.64 3.43 -10.35
N HIS A 174 -3.40 3.54 -9.86
CA HIS A 174 -2.64 4.79 -9.79
C HIS A 174 -3.42 5.97 -9.19
N ARG A 175 -4.27 5.69 -8.19
CA ARG A 175 -5.11 6.68 -7.49
C ARG A 175 -5.42 6.21 -6.08
N VAL A 176 -5.82 7.13 -5.19
CA VAL A 176 -6.39 6.75 -3.89
C VAL A 176 -7.78 6.16 -4.11
N VAL A 177 -7.94 4.86 -3.90
CA VAL A 177 -9.25 4.18 -4.02
C VAL A 177 -10.06 4.31 -2.73
N PRO A 178 -11.40 4.23 -2.79
CA PRO A 178 -12.26 4.21 -1.59
C PRO A 178 -11.84 3.12 -0.60
N GLN A 179 -11.79 3.45 0.69
CA GLN A 179 -11.27 2.55 1.72
C GLN A 179 -12.28 1.54 2.26
N GLU A 180 -13.57 1.72 2.00
CA GLU A 180 -14.69 1.04 2.66
C GLU A 180 -14.56 -0.49 2.54
N SER A 181 -14.32 -0.98 1.32
CA SER A 181 -14.15 -2.40 1.01
C SER A 181 -12.85 -3.01 1.55
N TYR A 182 -11.94 -2.18 2.06
CA TYR A 182 -10.62 -2.61 2.53
C TYR A 182 -10.40 -2.38 4.02
N ARG A 183 -11.43 -1.93 4.75
CA ARG A 183 -11.34 -1.78 6.20
C ARG A 183 -11.02 -3.11 6.86
N VAL A 184 -10.22 -3.04 7.92
CA VAL A 184 -9.86 -4.23 8.69
C VAL A 184 -11.07 -4.68 9.49
N LEU A 185 -11.54 -5.90 9.20
CA LEU A 185 -12.68 -6.49 9.89
C LEU A 185 -12.34 -6.85 11.34
N PRO A 186 -13.32 -6.84 12.26
CA PRO A 186 -13.08 -6.96 13.70
C PRO A 186 -12.37 -8.22 14.16
N PHE A 187 -12.47 -9.33 13.42
CA PHE A 187 -11.80 -10.59 13.75
C PHE A 187 -10.66 -10.94 12.80
N SER A 188 -10.24 -9.99 11.95
CA SER A 188 -9.12 -10.18 11.03
C SER A 188 -7.88 -10.70 11.78
N GLY A 189 -7.33 -11.82 11.31
CA GLY A 189 -6.13 -12.46 11.87
C GLY A 189 -6.34 -13.22 13.19
N LEU A 190 -7.57 -13.31 13.70
CA LEU A 190 -7.88 -14.10 14.89
C LEU A 190 -8.30 -15.53 14.51
N THR A 191 -7.86 -16.50 15.30
CA THR A 191 -8.45 -17.84 15.34
C THR A 191 -9.24 -17.98 16.64
N ILE A 192 -10.56 -18.14 16.50
CA ILE A 192 -11.49 -18.13 17.63
C ILE A 192 -12.03 -19.54 17.85
N CYS A 193 -11.88 -20.02 19.08
CA CYS A 193 -12.41 -21.30 19.54
C CYS A 193 -13.52 -21.07 20.55
N VAL A 194 -14.63 -21.80 20.42
CA VAL A 194 -15.72 -21.77 21.41
C VAL A 194 -15.75 -23.04 22.26
N THR A 195 -16.14 -22.90 23.52
CA THR A 195 -16.32 -24.00 24.48
C THR A 195 -17.63 -23.81 25.25
N ARG A 196 -18.26 -24.91 25.66
CA ARG A 196 -19.52 -24.91 26.45
C ARG A 196 -20.69 -24.15 25.79
N ILE A 197 -20.75 -24.15 24.46
CA ILE A 197 -21.86 -23.61 23.66
C ILE A 197 -22.60 -24.77 22.97
N PRO A 198 -23.96 -24.80 23.01
CA PRO A 198 -24.79 -25.73 22.26
C PRO A 198 -24.46 -25.80 20.76
N ALA A 199 -24.72 -26.93 20.12
CA ALA A 199 -24.28 -27.21 18.75
C ALA A 199 -24.94 -26.29 17.70
N ASP A 200 -26.21 -25.95 17.89
CA ASP A 200 -26.98 -25.00 17.08
C ASP A 200 -26.37 -23.58 17.16
N LYS A 201 -26.11 -23.09 18.38
CA LYS A 201 -25.50 -21.77 18.61
C LYS A 201 -24.05 -21.69 18.15
N ARG A 202 -23.34 -22.81 18.12
CA ARG A 202 -21.96 -22.88 17.62
C ARG A 202 -21.87 -22.57 16.13
N LYS A 203 -22.80 -23.07 15.31
CA LYS A 203 -22.85 -22.78 13.87
C LYS A 203 -23.12 -21.30 13.59
N GLU A 204 -24.00 -20.68 14.38
CA GLU A 204 -24.27 -19.25 14.30
C GLU A 204 -23.02 -18.42 14.62
N ILE A 205 -22.30 -18.76 15.70
CA ILE A 205 -21.05 -18.08 16.07
C ILE A 205 -19.96 -18.28 15.01
N GLU A 206 -19.81 -19.49 14.48
CA GLU A 206 -18.87 -19.78 13.39
C GLU A 206 -19.13 -18.89 12.17
N LYS A 207 -20.40 -18.75 11.76
CA LYS A 207 -20.78 -17.86 10.67
C LYS A 207 -20.38 -16.41 10.94
N ILE A 208 -20.68 -15.89 12.14
CA ILE A 208 -20.32 -14.52 12.54
C ILE A 208 -18.79 -14.32 12.53
N ILE A 209 -18.02 -15.29 13.02
CA ILE A 209 -16.55 -15.24 13.02
C ILE A 209 -16.02 -15.08 11.60
N ILE A 210 -16.49 -15.93 10.69
CA ILE A 210 -16.03 -15.95 9.30
C ILE A 210 -16.44 -14.67 8.58
N GLN A 211 -17.68 -14.20 8.77
CA GLN A 211 -18.19 -12.96 8.17
C GLN A 211 -17.39 -11.72 8.62
N ASN A 212 -16.87 -11.73 9.85
CA ASN A 212 -16.04 -10.67 10.40
C ASN A 212 -14.52 -10.91 10.23
N GLY A 213 -14.13 -11.80 9.31
CA GLY A 213 -12.74 -11.99 8.87
C GLY A 213 -11.86 -12.85 9.79
N GLY A 214 -12.46 -13.54 10.76
CA GLY A 214 -11.78 -14.47 11.65
C GLY A 214 -11.80 -15.91 11.14
N LYS A 215 -11.00 -16.77 11.77
CA LYS A 215 -11.01 -18.22 11.56
C LYS A 215 -11.68 -18.90 12.73
N TYR A 216 -12.63 -19.78 12.47
CA TYR A 216 -13.21 -20.63 13.50
C TYR A 216 -12.39 -21.91 13.67
N SER A 217 -12.12 -22.32 14.92
CA SER A 217 -11.54 -23.63 15.21
C SER A 217 -12.40 -24.41 16.20
N ALA A 218 -12.85 -25.59 15.75
CA ALA A 218 -13.57 -26.55 16.57
C ALA A 218 -12.65 -27.23 17.61
N GLU A 219 -11.33 -27.22 17.41
CA GLU A 219 -10.36 -27.95 18.22
C GLU A 219 -9.50 -27.02 19.08
N LEU A 220 -9.55 -27.24 20.39
CA LEU A 220 -8.51 -26.85 21.35
C LEU A 220 -8.12 -28.17 22.00
N THR A 221 -7.45 -29.03 21.22
CA THR A 221 -7.06 -30.44 21.49
C THR A 221 -8.08 -31.33 22.24
N LYS A 222 -8.51 -32.42 21.59
CA LYS A 222 -9.54 -33.41 22.00
C LYS A 222 -9.40 -34.08 23.40
N LYS A 223 -8.44 -33.71 24.25
CA LYS A 223 -8.16 -34.37 25.54
C LYS A 223 -8.32 -33.50 26.81
N CYS A 224 -8.62 -32.20 26.72
CA CYS A 224 -8.77 -31.34 27.92
C CYS A 224 -9.78 -30.20 27.75
N ASP A 225 -10.28 -29.67 28.88
CA ASP A 225 -11.14 -28.49 28.92
C ASP A 225 -10.42 -27.30 28.25
N LYS A 226 -10.95 -26.84 27.11
CA LYS A 226 -10.42 -25.73 26.30
C LYS A 226 -10.04 -24.51 27.13
N TYR A 227 -10.81 -24.22 28.18
CA TYR A 227 -10.56 -23.11 29.10
C TYR A 227 -9.30 -23.33 29.95
N LYS A 228 -9.10 -24.53 30.48
CA LYS A 228 -7.91 -24.89 31.27
C LYS A 228 -6.66 -24.90 30.41
N VAL A 229 -6.77 -25.39 29.17
CA VAL A 229 -5.67 -25.36 28.18
C VAL A 229 -5.31 -23.92 27.82
N ALA A 230 -6.31 -23.08 27.52
CA ALA A 230 -6.09 -21.66 27.24
C ALA A 230 -5.44 -20.91 28.41
N ARG A 231 -5.90 -21.15 29.65
CA ARG A 231 -5.29 -20.62 30.88
C ARG A 231 -3.83 -21.04 31.02
N ARG A 232 -3.52 -22.32 30.76
CA ARG A 232 -2.19 -22.89 30.92
C ARG A 232 -1.19 -22.37 29.88
N TRP A 233 -1.66 -22.11 28.67
CA TRP A 233 -0.82 -21.59 27.59
C TRP A 233 -0.47 -20.11 27.76
N GLY A 234 -1.29 -19.34 28.50
CA GLY A 234 -0.98 -17.97 28.93
C GLY A 234 -1.03 -16.91 27.83
N HIS A 235 -0.88 -17.30 26.56
CA HIS A 235 -0.95 -16.41 25.39
C HIS A 235 -2.31 -16.46 24.67
N ILE A 236 -3.26 -17.27 25.15
CA ILE A 236 -4.63 -17.32 24.60
C ILE A 236 -5.51 -16.32 25.36
N HIS A 237 -6.09 -15.37 24.65
CA HIS A 237 -7.07 -14.46 25.21
C HIS A 237 -8.41 -15.17 25.47
N ILE A 238 -8.80 -15.25 26.74
CA ILE A 238 -10.09 -15.80 27.14
C ILE A 238 -11.08 -14.65 27.32
N VAL A 239 -12.12 -14.64 26.50
CA VAL A 239 -13.12 -13.56 26.43
C VAL A 239 -14.52 -14.09 26.75
N THR A 240 -15.39 -13.19 27.19
CA THR A 240 -16.80 -13.51 27.44
C THR A 240 -17.64 -13.39 26.17
N ARG A 241 -18.85 -13.96 26.20
CA ARG A 241 -19.82 -13.80 25.11
C ARG A 241 -20.15 -12.32 24.84
N LYS A 242 -20.29 -11.50 25.88
CA LYS A 242 -20.55 -10.06 25.75
C LYS A 242 -19.47 -9.33 24.94
N TRP A 243 -18.20 -9.71 25.12
CA TRP A 243 -17.11 -9.14 24.34
C TRP A 243 -17.23 -9.53 22.86
N PHE A 244 -17.57 -10.79 22.58
CA PHE A 244 -17.77 -11.28 21.22
C PHE A 244 -18.88 -10.50 20.50
N ASP A 245 -20.02 -10.33 21.16
CA ASP A 245 -21.17 -9.62 20.59
C ASP A 245 -20.92 -8.12 20.38
N HIS A 246 -20.00 -7.50 21.16
CA HIS A 246 -19.62 -6.09 20.97
C HIS A 246 -18.68 -5.89 19.78
N MET A 247 -17.90 -6.92 19.43
CA MET A 247 -16.90 -6.85 18.37
C MET A 247 -17.44 -7.36 17.03
N SER A 248 -18.48 -8.20 17.04
CA SER A 248 -19.15 -8.77 15.86
C SER A 248 -20.10 -7.80 15.18
#